data_AF-A0AA37MAN1-F1
#
_entry.id   AF-A0AA37MAN1-F1
#
_cell.length_a   1.000
_cell.length_b   1.000
_cell.length_c   1.000
_cell.angle_alpha   90.00
_cell.angle_beta   90.00
_cell.angle_gamma   90.00
#
_symmetry.space_group_name_H-M   'P 1'
#
loop_
_entity.id
_entity.type
_entity.pdbx_description
1 polymer ?
#
loop_
_entity_poly.entity_id
_entity_poly.type
_entity_poly.pdbx_seq_one_letter_code
_entity_poly.pdbx_strand_id
1 'polypeptide(L)'
;MLDFSTSGILIAALQGLWLTLSPAALGTFVAGVGILALAACGIVVLPVRYRLPAIVLGGALAILGVGWQLALAEGAKTAILANAKAAIAADRERADLAEAAARDIGAQAVRDAEEYERALSAKKESDHAADVHPDRDRIAVPRDLARGLRALQRAGAH
;
A
#
# COMPACT_ATOMS: atom_id res chain seq x y z
N MET A 1 -9.10 -4.34 -0.57
CA MET A 1 -7.88 -3.60 -0.99
C MET A 1 -6.72 -4.55 -0.83
N LEU A 2 -6.05 -4.94 -1.92
CA LEU A 2 -4.84 -5.75 -1.84
C LEU A 2 -3.69 -4.81 -1.49
N ASP A 3 -2.99 -5.06 -0.40
CA ASP A 3 -1.81 -4.29 0.03
C ASP A 3 -0.66 -4.52 -0.95
N PHE A 4 -0.61 -3.70 -2.00
CA PHE A 4 0.50 -3.67 -2.96
C PHE A 4 1.85 -3.32 -2.31
N SER A 5 1.83 -2.77 -1.08
CA SER A 5 3.03 -2.48 -0.27
C SER A 5 3.79 -3.75 0.09
N THR A 6 3.10 -4.78 0.58
CA THR A 6 3.70 -6.05 1.00
C THR A 6 4.27 -6.82 -0.20
N SER A 7 3.57 -6.75 -1.34
CA SER A 7 4.00 -7.38 -2.60
C SER A 7 5.26 -6.73 -3.15
N GLY A 8 5.37 -5.39 -3.11
CA GLY A 8 6.56 -4.66 -3.56
C GLY A 8 7.79 -4.96 -2.71
N ILE A 9 7.62 -5.02 -1.39
CA ILE A 9 8.69 -5.39 -0.45
C ILE A 9 9.14 -6.84 -0.69
N LEU A 10 8.19 -7.75 -0.91
CA LEU A 10 8.49 -9.16 -1.22
C LEU A 10 9.25 -9.32 -2.54
N ILE A 11 8.86 -8.61 -3.61
CA ILE A 11 9.54 -8.69 -4.91
C ILE A 11 10.97 -8.12 -4.81
N ALA A 12 11.15 -6.98 -4.12
CA ALA A 12 12.46 -6.39 -3.90
C ALA A 12 13.35 -7.28 -3.03
N ALA A 13 12.79 -7.89 -1.98
CA ALA A 13 13.47 -8.87 -1.16
C ALA A 13 13.84 -10.12 -1.95
N LEU A 14 12.95 -10.63 -2.82
CA LEU A 14 13.18 -11.80 -3.66
C LEU A 14 14.26 -11.55 -4.71
N GLN A 15 14.28 -10.38 -5.34
CA GLN A 15 15.36 -9.97 -6.26
C GLN A 15 16.70 -9.81 -5.53
N GLY A 16 16.70 -9.19 -4.35
CA GLY A 16 17.88 -9.11 -3.49
C GLY A 16 18.38 -10.50 -3.11
N LEU A 17 17.46 -11.40 -2.71
CA LEU A 17 17.75 -12.79 -2.39
C LEU A 17 18.35 -13.51 -3.61
N TRP A 18 17.76 -13.35 -4.80
CA TRP A 18 18.21 -13.97 -6.05
C TRP A 18 19.61 -13.50 -6.47
N LEU A 19 19.92 -12.23 -6.28
CA LEU A 19 21.25 -11.67 -6.56
C LEU A 19 22.29 -12.13 -5.53
N THR A 20 21.91 -12.28 -4.26
CA THR A 20 22.79 -12.83 -3.22
C THR A 20 23.00 -14.34 -3.34
N LEU A 21 21.97 -15.08 -3.78
CA LEU A 21 22.03 -16.49 -4.18
C LEU A 21 22.44 -16.63 -5.65
N SER A 22 23.39 -15.83 -6.12
CA SER A 22 24.00 -16.07 -7.43
C SER A 22 24.52 -17.52 -7.46
N PRO A 23 23.99 -18.39 -8.34
CA PRO A 23 24.44 -19.79 -8.43
C PRO A 23 25.94 -19.89 -8.70
N ALA A 24 26.53 -18.85 -9.30
CA ALA A 24 27.96 -18.74 -9.54
C ALA A 24 28.78 -18.45 -8.26
N ALA A 25 28.27 -17.62 -7.33
CA ALA A 25 28.94 -17.33 -6.05
C ALA A 25 28.85 -18.51 -5.08
N LEU A 26 27.70 -19.18 -5.03
CA LEU A 26 27.54 -20.44 -4.28
C LEU A 26 28.38 -21.56 -4.90
N GLY A 27 28.41 -21.65 -6.23
CA GLY A 27 29.22 -22.64 -6.95
C GLY A 27 30.72 -22.47 -6.72
N THR A 28 31.23 -21.23 -6.73
CA THR A 28 32.65 -20.95 -6.47
C THR A 28 33.04 -21.19 -5.03
N PHE A 29 32.19 -20.87 -4.05
CA PHE A 29 32.43 -21.19 -2.64
C PHE A 29 32.42 -22.70 -2.39
N VAL A 30 31.40 -23.42 -2.89
CA VAL A 30 31.31 -24.89 -2.75
C VAL A 30 32.48 -25.57 -3.46
N ALA A 31 32.88 -25.10 -4.64
CA ALA A 31 34.05 -25.61 -5.35
C ALA A 31 35.35 -25.37 -4.56
N GLY A 32 35.53 -24.17 -3.98
CA GLY A 32 36.69 -23.84 -3.15
C GLY A 32 36.79 -24.70 -1.89
N VAL A 33 35.68 -24.86 -1.16
CA VAL A 33 35.59 -25.74 0.02
C VAL A 33 35.80 -27.20 -0.39
N GLY A 34 35.26 -27.64 -1.52
CA GLY A 34 35.46 -28.98 -2.06
C GLY A 34 36.92 -29.28 -2.39
N ILE A 35 37.64 -28.34 -2.99
CA ILE A 35 39.09 -28.45 -3.27
C ILE A 35 39.89 -28.50 -1.97
N LEU A 36 39.54 -27.67 -0.97
CA LEU A 36 40.19 -27.69 0.35
C LEU A 36 39.94 -29.02 1.08
N ALA A 37 38.73 -29.56 1.03
CA ALA A 37 38.38 -30.85 1.61
C ALA A 37 39.09 -32.01 0.89
N LEU A 38 39.18 -31.97 -0.45
CA LEU A 38 39.97 -32.92 -1.24
C LEU A 38 41.47 -32.81 -0.95
N ALA A 39 42.00 -31.60 -0.76
CA ALA A 39 43.39 -31.39 -0.39
C ALA A 39 43.66 -31.93 1.02
N ALA A 40 42.74 -31.73 1.98
CA ALA A 40 42.84 -32.23 3.34
C ALA A 40 42.72 -33.76 3.43
N CYS A 41 41.74 -34.37 2.74
CA CYS A 41 41.61 -35.84 2.63
C CYS A 41 42.75 -36.46 1.79
N GLY A 42 43.25 -35.71 0.80
CA GLY A 42 44.37 -36.08 -0.07
C GLY A 42 45.74 -35.98 0.60
N ILE A 43 45.84 -35.55 1.86
CA ILE A 43 47.09 -35.57 2.66
C ILE A 43 47.66 -37.00 2.80
N VAL A 44 46.92 -38.05 2.43
CA VAL A 44 47.43 -39.43 2.37
C VAL A 44 47.83 -39.86 0.96
N VAL A 45 47.22 -39.32 -0.10
CA VAL A 45 47.32 -39.84 -1.48
C VAL A 45 48.08 -38.90 -2.43
N LEU A 46 48.11 -37.59 -2.18
CA LEU A 46 48.77 -36.62 -3.06
C LEU A 46 50.29 -36.58 -2.84
N PRO A 47 51.10 -36.62 -3.93
CA PRO A 47 52.54 -36.38 -3.87
C PRO A 47 52.83 -34.99 -3.28
N VAL A 48 53.86 -34.90 -2.43
CA VAL A 48 54.24 -33.67 -1.71
C VAL A 48 54.39 -32.45 -2.64
N ARG A 49 54.82 -32.68 -3.89
CA ARG A 49 55.00 -31.64 -4.92
C ARG A 49 53.71 -30.91 -5.31
N TYR A 50 52.54 -31.55 -5.17
CA TYR A 50 51.25 -30.96 -5.55
C TYR A 50 50.43 -30.44 -4.37
N ARG A 51 50.83 -30.74 -3.12
CA ARG A 51 50.09 -30.28 -1.92
C ARG A 51 50.15 -28.77 -1.75
N LEU A 52 51.34 -28.20 -1.86
CA LEU A 52 51.56 -26.75 -1.71
C LEU A 52 50.75 -25.92 -2.70
N PRO A 53 50.81 -26.16 -4.03
CA PRO A 53 49.99 -25.41 -4.97
C PRO A 53 48.48 -25.65 -4.75
N ALA A 54 48.05 -26.86 -4.39
CA ALA A 54 46.64 -27.14 -4.11
C ALA A 54 46.11 -26.36 -2.89
N ILE A 55 46.89 -26.28 -1.81
CA ILE A 55 46.53 -25.51 -0.60
C ILE A 55 46.48 -24.01 -0.92
N VAL A 56 47.47 -23.48 -1.64
CA VAL A 56 47.51 -22.06 -2.01
C VAL A 56 46.34 -21.71 -2.93
N LEU A 57 46.06 -22.53 -3.94
CA LEU A 57 44.97 -22.29 -4.89
C LEU A 57 43.60 -22.41 -4.20
N GLY A 58 43.41 -23.42 -3.35
CA GLY A 58 42.19 -23.60 -2.56
C GLY A 58 41.96 -22.46 -1.56
N GLY A 59 43.01 -22.03 -0.86
CA GLY A 59 42.95 -20.88 0.04
C GLY A 59 42.64 -19.57 -0.67
N ALA A 60 43.27 -19.32 -1.82
CA ALA A 60 43.00 -18.13 -2.64
C ALA A 60 41.55 -18.11 -3.14
N LEU A 61 41.03 -19.23 -3.63
CA LEU A 61 39.63 -19.37 -4.05
C LEU A 61 38.65 -19.16 -2.90
N ALA A 62 38.97 -19.67 -1.70
CA ALA A 62 38.13 -19.48 -0.52
C ALA A 62 38.08 -18.00 -0.09
N ILE A 63 39.23 -17.32 -0.03
CA ILE A 63 39.29 -15.89 0.33
C ILE A 63 38.54 -15.04 -0.71
N LEU A 64 38.73 -15.34 -2.00
CA LEU A 64 38.06 -14.62 -3.07
C LEU A 64 36.53 -14.82 -3.01
N GLY A 65 36.08 -16.04 -2.73
CA GLY A 65 34.67 -16.36 -2.55
C GLY A 65 34.04 -15.63 -1.37
N VAL A 66 34.71 -15.60 -0.21
CA VAL A 66 34.23 -14.87 0.97
C VAL A 66 34.21 -13.36 0.72
N GLY A 67 35.25 -12.80 0.11
CA GLY A 67 35.32 -11.37 -0.23
C GLY A 67 34.21 -10.95 -1.20
N TRP A 68 33.92 -11.80 -2.20
CA TRP A 68 32.81 -11.56 -3.12
C TRP A 68 31.44 -11.59 -2.43
N GLN A 69 31.22 -12.53 -1.50
CA GLN A 69 29.97 -12.58 -0.71
C GLN A 69 29.83 -11.36 0.20
N LEU A 70 30.92 -10.88 0.80
CA LEU A 70 30.91 -9.68 1.65
C LEU A 70 30.53 -8.44 0.83
N ALA A 71 31.11 -8.27 -0.36
CA ALA A 71 30.81 -7.17 -1.25
C ALA A 71 29.34 -7.19 -1.71
N LEU A 72 28.81 -8.36 -2.02
CA LEU A 72 27.38 -8.52 -2.36
C LEU A 72 26.47 -8.21 -1.16
N ALA A 73 26.84 -8.62 0.04
CA ALA A 73 26.07 -8.35 1.25
C ALA A 73 26.01 -6.85 1.57
N GLU A 74 27.12 -6.12 1.42
CA GLU A 74 27.15 -4.67 1.57
C GLU A 74 26.28 -3.98 0.51
N GLY A 75 26.38 -4.41 -0.75
CA GLY A 75 25.54 -3.93 -1.85
C GLY A 75 24.04 -4.14 -1.55
N ALA A 76 23.65 -5.35 -1.12
CA ALA A 76 22.28 -5.66 -0.77
C ALA A 76 21.77 -4.81 0.40
N LYS A 77 22.59 -4.59 1.43
CA LYS A 77 22.23 -3.76 2.58
C LYS A 77 21.93 -2.31 2.15
N THR A 78 22.77 -1.73 1.30
CA THR A 78 22.53 -0.36 0.81
C THR A 78 21.27 -0.25 -0.04
N ALA A 79 21.01 -1.24 -0.90
CA ALA A 79 19.80 -1.28 -1.72
C ALA A 79 18.52 -1.44 -0.86
N ILE A 80 18.55 -2.31 0.15
CA ILE A 80 17.42 -2.49 1.08
C ILE A 80 17.16 -1.19 1.85
N LEU A 81 18.20 -0.51 2.34
CA LEU A 81 18.04 0.76 3.05
C LEU A 81 17.50 1.88 2.14
N ALA A 82 17.93 1.94 0.88
CA ALA A 82 17.40 2.90 -0.08
C ALA A 82 15.91 2.64 -0.36
N ASN A 83 15.53 1.38 -0.59
CA ASN A 83 14.14 1.00 -0.83
C ASN A 83 13.26 1.23 0.41
N ALA A 84 13.77 0.94 1.61
CA ALA A 84 13.05 1.22 2.86
C ALA A 84 12.79 2.72 3.04
N LYS A 85 13.77 3.58 2.73
CA LYS A 85 13.59 5.04 2.75
C LYS A 85 12.53 5.50 1.75
N ALA A 86 12.57 4.96 0.53
CA ALA A 86 11.58 5.28 -0.50
C ALA A 86 10.17 4.83 -0.10
N ALA A 87 10.03 3.64 0.50
CA ALA A 87 8.75 3.14 0.99
C ALA A 87 8.19 4.02 2.12
N ILE A 88 9.02 4.40 3.10
CA ILE A 88 8.60 5.30 4.19
C ILE A 88 8.17 6.68 3.64
N ALA A 89 8.88 7.20 2.63
CA ALA A 89 8.51 8.46 1.99
C ALA A 89 7.15 8.36 1.29
N ALA A 90 6.91 7.27 0.55
CA ALA A 90 5.63 7.02 -0.11
C ALA A 90 4.47 6.84 0.89
N ASP A 91 4.72 6.19 2.02
CA ASP A 91 3.70 6.03 3.07
C ASP A 91 3.39 7.36 3.77
N ARG A 92 4.37 8.25 3.94
CA ARG A 92 4.13 9.62 4.44
C ARG A 92 3.27 10.43 3.48
N GLU A 93 3.58 10.39 2.19
CA GLU A 93 2.79 11.10 1.18
C GLU A 93 1.34 10.61 1.15
N ARG A 94 1.12 9.29 1.27
CA ARG A 94 -0.23 8.72 1.40
C ARG A 94 -0.94 9.16 2.68
N ALA A 95 -0.21 9.23 3.80
CA ALA A 95 -0.76 9.71 5.06
C ALA A 95 -1.16 11.18 4.98
N ASP A 96 -0.32 12.04 4.40
CA ASP A 96 -0.60 13.46 4.20
C ASP A 96 -1.84 13.68 3.32
N LEU A 97 -1.96 12.91 2.23
CA LEU A 97 -3.15 12.94 1.36
C LEU A 97 -4.41 12.47 2.08
N ALA A 98 -4.31 11.41 2.89
CA ALA A 98 -5.43 10.91 3.67
C ALA A 98 -5.87 11.92 4.74
N GLU A 99 -4.93 12.60 5.39
CA GLU A 99 -5.22 13.64 6.37
C GLU A 99 -5.86 14.87 5.73
N ALA A 100 -5.39 15.29 4.55
CA ALA A 100 -6.01 16.36 3.79
C ALA A 100 -7.45 16.02 3.40
N ALA A 101 -7.69 14.82 2.87
CA ALA A 101 -9.04 14.35 2.53
C ALA A 101 -9.95 14.28 3.77
N ALA A 102 -9.44 13.83 4.91
CA ALA A 102 -10.20 13.79 6.16
C ALA A 102 -10.60 15.20 6.64
N ARG A 103 -9.71 16.20 6.50
CA ARG A 103 -10.02 17.60 6.82
C ARG A 103 -11.11 18.15 5.90
N ASP A 104 -11.04 17.86 4.60
CA ASP A 104 -12.04 18.31 3.63
C ASP A 104 -13.42 17.71 3.91
N ILE A 105 -13.47 16.40 4.20
CA ILE A 105 -14.71 15.71 4.61
C ILE A 105 -15.26 16.32 5.91
N GLY A 106 -14.39 16.58 6.89
CA GLY A 106 -14.79 17.25 8.13
C GLY A 106 -15.38 18.64 7.88
N ALA A 107 -14.76 19.44 7.01
CA ALA A 107 -15.25 20.76 6.64
C ALA A 107 -16.56 20.73 5.84
N GLN A 108 -16.79 19.69 5.03
CA GLN A 108 -18.08 19.47 4.37
C GLN A 108 -19.16 19.06 5.37
N ALA A 109 -18.87 18.13 6.28
CA ALA A 109 -19.83 17.69 7.29
C ALA A 109 -20.32 18.84 8.19
N VAL A 110 -19.45 19.79 8.53
CA VAL A 110 -19.85 21.00 9.28
C VAL A 110 -20.80 21.87 8.46
N ARG A 111 -20.52 22.10 7.17
CA ARG A 111 -21.41 22.86 6.28
C ARG A 111 -22.76 22.19 6.10
N ASP A 112 -22.77 20.87 5.90
CA ASP A 112 -23.99 20.09 5.76
C ASP A 112 -24.84 20.14 7.04
N ALA A 113 -24.20 20.13 8.21
CA ALA A 113 -24.89 20.30 9.49
C ALA A 113 -25.53 21.69 9.62
N GLU A 114 -24.81 22.76 9.26
CA GLU A 114 -25.36 24.11 9.26
C GLU A 114 -26.53 24.27 8.28
N GLU A 115 -26.41 23.72 7.07
CA GLU A 115 -27.50 23.73 6.07
C GLU A 115 -28.72 22.96 6.56
N TYR A 116 -28.50 21.80 7.20
CA TYR A 116 -29.56 21.01 7.80
C TYR A 116 -30.29 21.78 8.92
N GLU A 117 -29.56 22.47 9.81
CA GLU A 117 -30.16 23.30 10.85
C GLU A 117 -30.98 24.46 10.28
N ARG A 118 -30.47 25.14 9.24
CA ARG A 118 -31.22 26.20 8.55
C ARG A 118 -32.50 25.65 7.93
N ALA A 119 -32.41 24.53 7.21
CA ALA A 119 -33.59 23.89 6.60
C ALA A 119 -34.61 23.46 7.67
N LEU A 120 -34.16 22.93 8.81
CA LEU A 120 -35.03 22.55 9.91
C LEU A 120 -35.71 23.77 10.55
N SER A 121 -34.98 24.88 10.72
CA SER A 121 -35.54 26.12 11.26
C SER A 121 -36.60 26.73 10.33
N ALA A 122 -36.33 26.77 9.02
CA ALA A 122 -37.28 27.24 8.01
C ALA A 122 -38.53 26.35 7.96
N LYS A 123 -38.36 25.04 8.09
CA LYS A 123 -39.50 24.12 8.18
C LYS A 123 -40.34 24.38 9.43
N LYS A 124 -39.72 24.53 10.61
CA LYS A 124 -40.45 24.85 11.85
C LYS A 124 -41.21 26.16 11.74
N GLU A 125 -40.62 27.17 11.10
CA GLU A 125 -41.29 28.45 10.85
C GLU A 125 -42.49 28.29 9.91
N SER A 126 -42.34 27.51 8.83
CA SER A 126 -43.43 27.20 7.91
C SER A 126 -44.56 26.42 8.59
N ASP A 127 -44.22 25.40 9.39
CA ASP A 127 -45.19 24.58 10.13
C ASP A 127 -45.93 25.45 11.16
N HIS A 128 -45.22 26.32 11.89
CA HIS A 128 -45.82 27.25 12.84
C HIS A 128 -46.72 28.30 12.15
N ALA A 129 -46.31 28.82 10.99
CA ALA A 129 -47.12 29.75 10.22
C ALA A 129 -48.42 29.10 9.73
N ALA A 130 -48.38 27.82 9.36
CA ALA A 130 -49.56 27.04 9.00
C ALA A 130 -50.49 26.81 10.21
N ASP A 131 -49.95 26.59 11.41
CA ASP A 131 -50.75 26.42 12.64
C ASP A 131 -51.44 27.72 13.08
N VAL A 132 -50.72 28.86 13.03
CA VAL A 132 -51.25 30.17 13.47
C VAL A 132 -52.22 30.76 12.45
N HIS A 133 -51.96 30.54 11.16
CA HIS A 133 -52.79 31.03 10.06
C HIS A 133 -53.07 29.94 9.02
N PRO A 134 -53.98 28.99 9.32
CA PRO A 134 -54.28 27.86 8.44
C PRO A 134 -54.86 28.26 7.08
N ASP A 135 -55.27 29.52 6.93
CA ASP A 135 -55.81 30.08 5.70
C ASP A 135 -54.80 30.92 4.89
N ARG A 136 -53.59 31.18 5.43
CA ARG A 136 -52.59 32.08 4.81
C ARG A 136 -51.92 31.50 3.57
N ASP A 137 -51.63 30.20 3.59
CA ASP A 137 -51.04 29.45 2.46
C ASP A 137 -52.05 28.55 1.75
N ARG A 138 -53.36 28.82 1.95
CA ARG A 138 -54.34 28.42 0.93
C ARG A 138 -54.04 29.26 -0.30
N ILE A 139 -53.07 28.83 -1.10
CA ILE A 139 -53.05 29.11 -2.52
C ILE A 139 -54.48 28.82 -2.94
N ALA A 140 -55.22 29.87 -3.27
CA ALA A 140 -56.54 29.73 -3.83
C ALA A 140 -56.32 28.90 -5.09
N VAL A 141 -56.57 27.59 -4.98
CA VAL A 141 -56.44 26.67 -6.10
C VAL A 141 -57.27 27.33 -7.19
N PRO A 142 -56.67 27.72 -8.34
CA PRO A 142 -57.38 28.43 -9.38
C PRO A 142 -58.69 27.70 -9.64
N ARG A 143 -59.79 28.45 -9.74
CA ARG A 143 -61.15 27.91 -9.68
C ARG A 143 -61.36 26.72 -10.62
N ASP A 144 -60.62 26.70 -11.73
CA ASP A 144 -60.63 25.63 -12.74
C ASP A 144 -59.94 24.34 -12.27
N LEU A 145 -58.83 24.44 -11.55
CA LEU A 145 -58.11 23.31 -10.98
C LEU A 145 -58.90 22.69 -9.80
N ALA A 146 -59.58 23.52 -9.01
CA ALA A 146 -60.49 23.05 -7.97
C ALA A 146 -61.72 22.34 -8.56
N ARG A 147 -62.25 22.80 -9.71
CA ARG A 147 -63.30 22.10 -10.46
C ARG A 147 -62.82 20.76 -11.01
N GLY A 148 -61.61 20.72 -11.57
CA GLY A 148 -60.99 19.50 -12.11
C GLY A 148 -60.80 18.42 -11.03
N LEU A 149 -60.28 18.80 -9.86
CA LEU A 149 -60.11 17.87 -8.73
C LEU A 149 -61.45 17.35 -8.18
N ARG A 150 -62.49 18.19 -8.11
CA ARG A 150 -63.84 17.74 -7.72
C ARG A 150 -64.47 16.82 -8.76
N ALA A 151 -64.23 17.04 -10.05
CA ALA A 151 -64.71 16.16 -11.11
C ALA A 151 -64.02 14.78 -11.02
N LEU A 152 -62.71 14.75 -10.79
CA LEU A 152 -61.94 13.51 -10.59
C LEU A 152 -62.37 12.75 -9.33
N GLN A 153 -62.59 13.44 -8.20
CA GLN A 153 -63.09 12.80 -6.98
C GLN A 153 -64.49 12.18 -7.16
N ARG A 154 -65.38 12.81 -7.94
CA ARG A 154 -66.71 12.25 -8.24
C ARG A 154 -66.62 11.08 -9.23
N ALA A 155 -65.68 11.13 -10.17
CA ALA A 155 -65.47 10.05 -11.13
C ALA A 155 -64.83 8.80 -10.49
N GLY A 156 -64.01 8.96 -9.46
CA GLY A 156 -63.38 7.85 -8.72
C GLY A 156 -64.20 7.31 -7.54
N ALA A 157 -65.40 7.85 -7.28
CA ALA A 157 -66.32 7.38 -6.25
C ALA A 157 -67.43 6.45 -6.79
N HIS A 158 -67.29 6.01 -8.05
CA HIS A 158 -68.11 5.02 -8.74
C HIS A 158 -67.20 3.88 -9.21
#